data_AF-A0A5Q0H2T4-F1
#
_entry.id   AF-A0A5Q0H2T4-F1
#
_cell.length_a   1.000
_cell.length_b   1.000
_cell.length_c   1.000
_cell.angle_alpha   90.00
_cell.angle_beta   90.00
_cell.angle_gamma   90.00
#
_symmetry.space_group_name_H-M   'P 1'
#
loop_
_entity.id
_entity.type
_entity.pdbx_description
1 polymer ?
#
loop_
_entity_poly.entity_id
_entity_poly.type
_entity_poly.pdbx_seq_one_letter_code
_entity_poly.pdbx_strand_id
1 'polypeptide(L)'
;MDIRAIRHHLTTAFDRYRHTLLRWARRPVRIRVFHNLNDRALLVGYQEQPVTEVLAYTEPPSARSHDVDLVEAAFELCNVGDDPEFGRPDPRAVRYRRRGNRSLSIGDVVAVDGRFYACQRIGWRRITEPRQLNERRHGTTPLHHDQRPVPETDPQSPNTRH
;
A
#
# COMPACT_ATOMS: atom_id res chain seq x y z
N MET A 1 54.19 -4.35 10.03
CA MET A 1 52.71 -4.40 9.95
C MET A 1 52.22 -2.98 9.70
N ASP A 2 51.80 -2.70 8.48
CA ASP A 2 51.47 -1.35 8.02
C ASP A 2 49.97 -1.06 8.20
N ILE A 3 49.66 -0.18 9.16
CA ILE A 3 48.30 0.18 9.59
C ILE A 3 47.59 1.07 8.54
N ARG A 4 48.31 1.61 7.54
CA ARG A 4 47.73 2.52 6.53
C ARG A 4 46.91 1.80 5.44
N ALA A 5 47.20 0.53 5.15
CA ALA A 5 46.49 -0.22 4.10
C ALA A 5 45.05 -0.61 4.48
N ILE A 6 44.73 -0.70 5.77
CA ILE A 6 43.40 -1.09 6.27
C ILE A 6 42.38 0.07 6.13
N ARG A 7 42.84 1.33 6.13
CA ARG A 7 41.95 2.51 6.06
C ARG A 7 41.33 2.75 4.69
N HIS A 8 41.96 2.32 3.59
CA HIS A 8 41.44 2.54 2.25
C HIS A 8 40.35 1.53 1.82
N HIS A 9 40.34 0.34 2.44
CA HIS A 9 39.33 -0.69 2.14
C HIS A 9 38.01 -0.51 2.89
N LEU A 10 38.03 0.17 4.05
CA LEU A 10 36.82 0.37 4.87
C LEU A 10 35.91 1.50 4.34
N THR A 11 36.45 2.48 3.64
CA THR A 11 35.69 3.59 3.05
C THR A 11 34.79 3.14 1.90
N THR A 12 35.23 2.17 1.08
CA THR A 12 34.50 1.73 -0.12
C THR A 12 33.33 0.77 0.15
N ALA A 13 33.36 0.07 1.29
CA ALA A 13 32.25 -0.80 1.72
C ALA A 13 31.16 0.02 2.42
N PHE A 14 31.55 1.01 3.23
CA PHE A 14 30.62 1.91 3.92
C PHE A 14 29.86 2.82 2.95
N ASP A 15 30.51 3.32 1.89
CA ASP A 15 29.84 4.11 0.85
C ASP A 15 28.85 3.27 0.01
N ARG A 16 29.15 1.99 -0.26
CA ARG A 16 28.20 1.08 -0.92
C ARG A 16 27.00 0.73 -0.04
N TYR A 17 27.21 0.52 1.26
CA TYR A 17 26.11 0.34 2.22
C TYR A 17 25.26 1.61 2.36
N ARG A 18 25.90 2.79 2.43
CA ARG A 18 25.21 4.07 2.54
C ARG A 18 24.39 4.40 1.29
N HIS A 19 24.88 4.12 0.09
CA HIS A 19 24.10 4.28 -1.14
C HIS A 19 22.93 3.28 -1.25
N THR A 20 23.11 2.04 -0.79
CA THR A 20 22.04 1.04 -0.78
C THR A 20 20.96 1.44 0.23
N LEU A 21 21.34 1.75 1.48
CA LEU A 21 20.44 2.20 2.54
C LEU A 21 19.71 3.52 2.19
N LEU A 22 20.37 4.46 1.51
CA LEU A 22 19.74 5.69 1.01
C LEU A 22 18.81 5.45 -0.20
N ARG A 23 19.09 4.45 -1.04
CA ARG A 23 18.18 4.01 -2.12
C ARG A 23 16.93 3.36 -1.56
N TRP A 24 17.06 2.55 -0.52
CA TRP A 24 15.91 1.99 0.19
C TRP A 24 15.12 3.06 0.91
N ALA A 25 15.74 4.13 1.45
CA ALA A 25 15.05 5.24 2.12
C ALA A 25 14.14 6.10 1.22
N ARG A 26 14.23 5.98 -0.11
CA ARG A 26 13.59 6.89 -1.08
C ARG A 26 12.51 6.27 -1.95
N ARG A 27 12.10 5.03 -1.69
CA ARG A 27 11.06 4.39 -2.51
C ARG A 27 9.66 4.70 -1.97
N PRO A 28 8.72 5.11 -2.84
CA PRO A 28 7.31 5.23 -2.49
C PRO A 28 6.77 3.95 -1.88
N VAL A 29 5.87 4.07 -0.91
CA VAL A 29 5.21 2.93 -0.26
C VAL A 29 3.95 2.60 -1.05
N ARG A 30 3.80 1.34 -1.45
CA ARG A 30 2.66 0.91 -2.27
C ARG A 30 1.51 0.47 -1.36
N ILE A 31 0.36 1.13 -1.50
CA ILE A 31 -0.87 0.82 -0.78
C ILE A 31 -1.88 0.19 -1.72
N ARG A 32 -2.49 -0.92 -1.30
CA ARG A 32 -3.58 -1.60 -2.00
C ARG A 32 -4.72 -1.86 -1.04
N VAL A 33 -5.95 -1.63 -1.49
CA VAL A 33 -7.16 -1.77 -0.68
C VAL A 33 -8.04 -2.82 -1.32
N PHE A 34 -8.61 -3.71 -0.49
CA PHE A 34 -9.41 -4.84 -0.93
C PHE A 34 -10.72 -4.92 -0.15
N HIS A 35 -11.81 -5.15 -0.87
CA HIS A 35 -13.07 -5.53 -0.26
C HIS A 35 -13.13 -7.04 -0.04
N ASN A 36 -13.59 -7.45 1.13
CA ASN A 36 -13.95 -8.84 1.37
C ASN A 36 -15.21 -9.18 0.57
N LEU A 37 -15.19 -10.33 -0.10
CA LEU A 37 -16.32 -10.85 -0.87
C LEU A 37 -17.28 -11.70 -0.01
N ASN A 38 -17.08 -11.79 1.30
CA ASN A 38 -18.04 -12.43 2.19
C ASN A 38 -18.74 -11.36 3.04
N ASP A 39 -20.05 -11.18 2.81
CA ASP A 39 -20.85 -10.19 3.54
C ASP A 39 -20.91 -10.46 5.05
N ARG A 40 -20.69 -11.71 5.49
CA ARG A 40 -20.60 -12.06 6.91
C ARG A 40 -19.32 -11.53 7.58
N ALA A 41 -18.30 -11.14 6.80
CA ALA A 41 -17.06 -10.62 7.35
C ALA A 41 -17.26 -9.37 8.21
N LEU A 42 -18.34 -8.60 7.95
CA LEU A 42 -18.75 -7.45 8.78
C LEU A 42 -19.04 -7.84 10.25
N LEU A 43 -19.45 -9.09 10.49
CA LEU A 43 -19.85 -9.59 11.80
C LEU A 43 -18.72 -10.35 12.50
N VAL A 44 -17.93 -11.12 11.74
CA VAL A 44 -16.94 -12.07 12.28
C VAL A 44 -15.49 -11.72 11.94
N GLY A 45 -15.28 -10.63 11.22
CA GLY A 45 -13.97 -10.26 10.67
C GLY A 45 -13.53 -11.16 9.52
N TYR A 46 -12.28 -10.96 9.11
CA TYR A 46 -11.63 -11.78 8.08
C TYR A 46 -11.37 -13.20 8.60
N GLN A 47 -11.77 -14.21 7.82
CA GLN A 47 -11.59 -15.65 8.06
C GLN A 47 -11.16 -16.31 6.73
N GLU A 48 -10.08 -15.82 6.12
CA GLU A 48 -9.49 -16.40 4.91
C GLU A 48 -10.37 -16.38 3.64
N GLN A 49 -11.40 -15.53 3.64
CA GLN A 49 -12.29 -15.40 2.50
C GLN A 49 -11.61 -14.66 1.35
N PRO A 50 -12.03 -14.88 0.10
CA PRO A 50 -11.48 -14.16 -1.03
C PRO A 50 -11.78 -12.66 -0.95
N VAL A 51 -10.85 -11.87 -1.46
CA VAL A 51 -10.94 -10.41 -1.52
C VAL A 51 -10.77 -9.90 -2.94
N THR A 52 -11.30 -8.72 -3.23
CA THR A 52 -11.12 -8.02 -4.51
C THR A 52 -10.44 -6.69 -4.31
N GLU A 53 -9.35 -6.45 -5.05
CA GLU A 53 -8.66 -5.15 -5.04
C GLU A 53 -9.55 -4.09 -5.67
N VAL A 54 -9.75 -2.99 -4.94
CA VAL A 54 -10.65 -1.90 -5.34
C VAL A 54 -9.92 -0.56 -5.50
N LEU A 55 -8.74 -0.40 -4.90
CA LEU A 55 -7.93 0.82 -5.00
C LEU A 55 -6.45 0.46 -4.84
N ALA A 56 -5.59 1.11 -5.62
CA ALA A 56 -4.14 1.08 -5.43
C ALA A 56 -3.58 2.48 -5.63
N TYR A 57 -2.60 2.85 -4.80
CA TYR A 57 -1.87 4.11 -4.88
C TYR A 57 -0.50 3.97 -4.24
N THR A 58 0.32 5.01 -4.35
CA THR A 58 1.61 5.11 -3.69
C THR A 58 1.62 6.31 -2.77
N GLU A 59 2.17 6.13 -1.58
CA GLU A 59 2.51 7.22 -0.67
C GLU A 59 3.98 7.62 -0.90
N PRO A 60 4.33 8.92 -0.74
CA PRO A 60 5.70 9.37 -0.91
C PRO A 60 6.61 8.71 0.13
N PRO A 61 7.93 8.66 -0.11
CA PRO A 61 8.88 8.06 0.84
C PRO A 61 8.85 8.71 2.23
N SER A 62 8.43 9.98 2.31
CA SER A 62 8.26 10.73 3.56
C SER A 62 7.07 10.26 4.41
N ALA A 63 6.12 9.54 3.81
CA ALA A 63 4.99 8.93 4.51
C ALA A 63 5.35 7.57 5.12
N ARG A 64 6.65 7.24 5.28
CA ARG A 64 7.10 6.07 6.04
C ARG A 64 6.87 6.28 7.53
N SER A 65 5.64 6.04 7.91
CA SER A 65 5.19 5.80 9.28
C SER A 65 5.17 4.30 9.55
N HIS A 66 4.65 3.89 10.72
CA HIS A 66 4.41 2.48 10.95
C HIS A 66 3.30 2.00 10.02
N ASP A 67 3.31 0.71 9.62
CA ASP A 67 2.27 0.15 8.75
C ASP A 67 0.85 0.43 9.30
N VAL A 68 0.69 0.48 10.62
CA VAL A 68 -0.59 0.83 11.28
C VAL A 68 -1.10 2.21 10.86
N ASP A 69 -0.24 3.22 10.81
CA ASP A 69 -0.60 4.58 10.44
C ASP A 69 -1.03 4.65 8.95
N LEU A 70 -0.38 3.84 8.10
CA LEU A 70 -0.69 3.76 6.67
C LEU A 70 -2.03 3.06 6.39
N VAL A 71 -2.36 2.00 7.14
CA VAL A 71 -3.65 1.33 6.99
C VAL A 71 -4.79 2.16 7.57
N GLU A 72 -4.56 2.93 8.65
CA GLU A 72 -5.52 3.91 9.16
C GLU A 72 -5.76 5.03 8.13
N ALA A 73 -4.70 5.60 7.54
CA ALA A 73 -4.85 6.60 6.49
C ALA A 73 -5.62 6.08 5.27
N ALA A 74 -5.41 4.82 4.88
CA ALA A 74 -6.17 4.18 3.80
C ALA A 74 -7.66 4.00 4.17
N PHE A 75 -7.94 3.70 5.44
CA PHE A 75 -9.29 3.57 5.97
C PHE A 75 -10.02 4.91 6.00
N GLU A 76 -9.40 5.97 6.51
CA GLU A 76 -9.94 7.32 6.49
C GLU A 76 -10.21 7.79 5.04
N LEU A 77 -9.23 7.59 4.15
CA LEU A 77 -9.36 7.93 2.72
C LEU A 77 -10.61 7.30 2.09
N CYS A 78 -10.90 6.03 2.37
CA CYS A 78 -12.01 5.31 1.76
C CYS A 78 -13.36 5.52 2.47
N ASN A 79 -13.36 6.10 3.68
CA ASN A 79 -14.56 6.33 4.46
C ASN A 79 -15.06 7.78 4.40
N VAL A 80 -14.15 8.75 4.55
CA VAL A 80 -14.48 10.18 4.64
C VAL A 80 -13.66 11.05 3.69
N GLY A 81 -12.67 10.48 2.98
CA GLY A 81 -11.75 11.27 2.16
C GLY A 81 -12.39 12.00 0.97
N ASP A 82 -13.62 11.66 0.58
CA ASP A 82 -14.37 12.35 -0.48
C ASP A 82 -15.33 13.44 0.03
N ASP A 83 -15.50 13.54 1.35
CA ASP A 83 -16.50 14.40 1.98
C ASP A 83 -15.91 15.79 2.30
N PRO A 84 -16.47 16.88 1.74
CA PRO A 84 -15.98 18.23 1.99
C PRO A 84 -16.15 18.71 3.44
N GLU A 85 -17.02 18.08 4.25
CA GLU A 85 -17.17 18.42 5.67
C GLU A 85 -15.94 18.04 6.50
N PHE A 86 -15.14 17.08 6.03
CA PHE A 86 -13.93 16.60 6.68
C PHE A 86 -12.64 17.19 6.09
N GLY A 87 -12.77 18.19 5.19
CA GLY A 87 -11.64 18.89 4.59
C GLY A 87 -11.72 18.92 3.07
N ARG A 88 -10.61 19.23 2.40
CA ARG A 88 -10.56 19.20 0.93
C ARG A 88 -10.64 17.74 0.44
N PRO A 89 -11.63 17.37 -0.40
CA PRO A 89 -11.73 16.00 -0.91
C PRO A 89 -10.47 15.52 -1.63
N ASP A 90 -10.00 14.33 -1.25
CA ASP A 90 -8.87 13.68 -1.90
C ASP A 90 -9.32 13.11 -3.27
N PRO A 91 -8.63 13.43 -4.37
CA PRO A 91 -8.97 12.92 -5.70
C PRO A 91 -9.03 11.38 -5.79
N ARG A 92 -8.26 10.67 -4.96
CA ARG A 92 -8.26 9.20 -4.86
C ARG A 92 -9.58 8.71 -4.28
N ALA A 93 -10.04 9.32 -3.18
CA ALA A 93 -11.30 8.99 -2.53
C ALA A 93 -12.49 9.29 -3.45
N VAL A 94 -12.48 10.46 -4.11
CA VAL A 94 -13.51 10.83 -5.09
C VAL A 94 -13.58 9.82 -6.23
N ARG A 95 -12.43 9.40 -6.79
CA ARG A 95 -12.40 8.36 -7.84
C ARG A 95 -12.88 7.00 -7.33
N TYR A 96 -12.53 6.64 -6.10
CA TYR A 96 -12.97 5.41 -5.46
C TYR A 96 -14.51 5.38 -5.31
N ARG A 97 -15.12 6.46 -4.83
CA ARG A 97 -16.57 6.59 -4.65
C ARG A 97 -17.35 6.67 -5.96
N ARG A 98 -16.84 7.42 -6.95
CA ARG A 98 -17.44 7.50 -8.29
C ARG A 98 -17.51 6.14 -8.99
N ARG A 99 -16.67 5.17 -8.60
CA ARG A 99 -16.72 3.79 -9.09
C ARG A 99 -17.78 2.94 -8.39
N GLY A 100 -18.58 3.51 -7.49
CA GLY A 100 -19.64 2.81 -6.75
C GLY A 100 -19.10 1.90 -5.65
N ASN A 101 -17.90 2.16 -5.13
CA ASN A 101 -17.34 1.40 -4.02
C ASN A 101 -17.98 1.82 -2.69
N ARG A 102 -18.39 0.83 -1.88
CA ARG A 102 -18.82 1.03 -0.50
C ARG A 102 -17.65 1.49 0.36
N SER A 103 -17.96 2.00 1.55
CA SER A 103 -16.96 2.28 2.58
C SER A 103 -16.16 1.04 2.98
N LEU A 104 -14.93 1.26 3.46
CA LEU A 104 -14.14 0.22 4.11
C LEU A 104 -14.77 -0.21 5.43
N SER A 105 -14.73 -1.50 5.74
CA SER A 105 -15.37 -2.04 6.94
C SER A 105 -14.66 -3.27 7.49
N ILE A 106 -15.17 -3.79 8.59
CA ILE A 106 -14.67 -4.97 9.29
C ILE A 106 -14.52 -6.13 8.30
N GLY A 107 -13.33 -6.75 8.30
CA GLY A 107 -13.00 -7.87 7.43
C GLY A 107 -12.42 -7.51 6.07
N ASP A 108 -12.45 -6.23 5.67
CA ASP A 108 -11.69 -5.75 4.51
C ASP A 108 -10.19 -5.75 4.78
N VAL A 109 -9.40 -5.66 3.71
CA VAL A 109 -7.94 -5.81 3.79
C VAL A 109 -7.25 -4.60 3.17
N VAL A 110 -6.19 -4.15 3.80
CA VAL A 110 -5.23 -3.19 3.24
C VAL A 110 -3.86 -3.86 3.17
N ALA A 111 -3.14 -3.66 2.07
CA ALA A 111 -1.76 -4.10 1.92
C ALA A 111 -0.81 -2.91 1.84
N VAL A 112 0.28 -2.99 2.60
CA VAL A 112 1.39 -2.03 2.63
C VAL A 112 2.65 -2.75 2.14
N ASP A 113 3.14 -2.41 0.95
CA ASP A 113 4.29 -3.09 0.32
C ASP A 113 4.19 -4.63 0.35
N GLY A 114 2.98 -5.16 0.11
CA GLY A 114 2.71 -6.60 0.12
C GLY A 114 2.55 -7.23 1.52
N ARG A 115 2.57 -6.43 2.59
CA ARG A 115 2.19 -6.88 3.94
C ARG A 115 0.69 -6.61 4.14
N PHE A 116 -0.08 -7.62 4.47
CA PHE A 116 -1.55 -7.55 4.48
C PHE A 116 -2.10 -7.41 5.90
N TYR A 117 -3.11 -6.57 6.05
CA TYR A 117 -3.76 -6.22 7.31
C TYR A 117 -5.28 -6.26 7.14
N ALA A 118 -5.95 -7.08 7.94
CA ALA A 118 -7.40 -7.13 7.99
C ALA A 118 -7.95 -6.12 9.00
N CYS A 119 -8.91 -5.30 8.57
CA CYS A 119 -9.65 -4.39 9.44
C CYS A 119 -10.41 -5.20 10.49
N GLN A 120 -10.18 -4.91 11.76
CA GLN A 120 -10.89 -5.50 12.88
C GLN A 120 -11.97 -4.52 13.37
N ARG A 121 -12.79 -4.96 14.33
CA ARG A 121 -13.68 -4.04 15.05
C ARG A 121 -12.92 -2.90 15.74
N ILE A 122 -11.71 -3.18 16.21
CA ILE A 122 -10.76 -2.21 16.77
C ILE A 122 -9.38 -2.52 16.19
N GLY A 123 -8.83 -1.58 15.42
CA GLY A 123 -7.49 -1.67 14.84
C GLY A 123 -7.35 -2.71 13.72
N TRP A 124 -6.14 -3.24 13.58
CA TRP A 124 -5.73 -4.05 12.44
C TRP A 124 -5.04 -5.33 12.87
N ARG A 125 -5.35 -6.43 12.17
CA ARG A 125 -4.66 -7.71 12.35
C ARG A 125 -3.83 -8.02 11.12
N ARG A 126 -2.53 -8.21 11.29
CA ARG A 126 -1.66 -8.71 10.23
C ARG A 126 -2.08 -10.12 9.82
N ILE A 127 -2.17 -10.37 8.52
CA ILE A 127 -2.55 -11.65 7.92
C ILE A 127 -1.54 -12.06 6.83
N THR A 128 -1.62 -13.31 6.39
CA THR A 128 -0.98 -13.76 5.16
C THR A 128 -1.69 -13.16 3.94
N GLU A 129 -1.05 -13.24 2.77
CA GLU A 129 -1.67 -12.78 1.53
C GLU A 129 -3.01 -13.50 1.28
N PRO A 130 -4.13 -12.76 1.17
CA PRO A 130 -5.43 -13.35 0.95
C PRO A 130 -5.56 -13.84 -0.49
N ARG A 131 -6.46 -14.81 -0.71
CA ARG A 131 -6.87 -15.18 -2.07
C ARG A 131 -7.54 -13.98 -2.75
N GLN A 132 -6.96 -13.51 -3.85
CA GLN A 132 -7.47 -12.37 -4.60
C GLN A 132 -8.31 -12.85 -5.79
N LEU A 133 -9.51 -12.29 -5.94
CA LEU A 133 -10.39 -12.48 -7.09
C LEU A 133 -10.69 -11.13 -7.75
N ASN A 134 -11.00 -11.16 -9.04
CA ASN A 134 -11.45 -9.99 -9.79
C ASN A 134 -12.97 -10.10 -10.00
N GLU A 135 -13.74 -9.86 -8.94
CA GLU A 135 -15.19 -10.08 -8.93
C GLU A 135 -15.93 -8.79 -8.57
N ARG A 136 -16.88 -8.39 -9.42
CA ARG A 136 -17.77 -7.25 -9.15
C ARG A 136 -18.94 -7.67 -8.28
N ARG A 137 -19.25 -6.88 -7.26
CA ARG A 137 -20.45 -7.00 -6.43
C ARG A 137 -21.08 -5.63 -6.16
N HIS A 138 -22.27 -5.62 -5.57
CA HIS A 138 -22.83 -4.38 -5.07
C HIS A 138 -21.85 -3.72 -4.08
N GLY A 139 -21.53 -2.45 -4.29
CA GLY A 139 -20.52 -1.75 -3.49
C GLY A 139 -19.06 -2.16 -3.76
N THR A 140 -18.77 -3.04 -4.72
CA THR A 140 -17.41 -3.51 -5.00
C THR A 140 -17.16 -3.52 -6.50
N THR A 141 -16.39 -2.53 -6.96
CA THR A 141 -15.90 -2.42 -8.32
C THR A 141 -14.41 -2.79 -8.35
N PRO A 142 -14.02 -3.90 -8.99
CA PRO A 142 -12.63 -4.29 -9.10
C PRO A 142 -11.76 -3.22 -9.75
N LEU A 143 -10.53 -3.09 -9.28
CA LEU A 143 -9.50 -2.27 -9.89
C LEU A 143 -8.98 -2.97 -11.14
N HIS A 144 -9.12 -2.31 -12.29
CA HIS A 144 -8.55 -2.81 -13.54
C HIS A 144 -7.04 -2.53 -13.60
N HIS A 145 -6.32 -3.32 -14.38
CA HIS A 145 -4.85 -3.25 -14.45
C HIS A 145 -4.34 -1.89 -14.93
N ASP A 146 -5.02 -1.27 -15.89
CA ASP A 146 -4.76 0.06 -16.44
C ASP A 146 -4.98 1.19 -15.41
N GLN A 147 -5.70 0.92 -14.32
CA GLN A 147 -5.97 1.87 -13.24
C GLN A 147 -4.95 1.79 -12.11
N ARG A 148 -4.02 0.83 -12.14
CA ARG A 148 -2.96 0.73 -11.14
C ARG A 148 -1.91 1.84 -11.39
N PRO A 149 -1.33 2.41 -10.32
CA PRO A 149 -0.16 3.25 -10.47
C PRO A 149 0.92 2.45 -11.19
N VAL A 150 1.48 3.02 -12.26
CA VAL A 150 2.66 2.45 -12.88
C VAL A 150 3.74 2.43 -11.79
N PRO A 151 4.41 1.29 -11.53
CA PRO A 151 5.60 1.31 -10.70
C PRO A 151 6.51 2.38 -11.29
N GLU A 152 6.88 3.43 -10.54
CA GLU A 152 7.89 4.37 -11.01
C GLU A 152 9.08 3.53 -11.49
N THR A 153 9.25 3.43 -12.81
CA THR A 153 10.47 2.92 -13.41
C THR A 153 11.53 3.86 -12.93
N ASP A 154 12.41 3.33 -12.08
CA ASP A 154 13.55 4.04 -11.51
C ASP A 154 14.16 4.93 -12.61
N PRO A 155 14.06 6.28 -12.52
CA PRO A 155 14.54 7.18 -13.57
C PRO A 155 16.06 7.09 -13.79
N GLN A 156 16.77 6.24 -13.04
CA GLN A 156 18.17 5.93 -13.21
C GLN A 156 18.48 4.45 -13.53
N SER A 157 17.54 3.64 -14.04
CA SER A 157 17.91 2.32 -14.58
C SER A 157 18.92 2.47 -15.73
N PRO A 158 20.17 2.03 -15.58
CA PRO A 158 21.17 2.13 -16.63
C PRO A 158 21.03 0.88 -17.52
N ASN A 159 20.12 0.91 -18.48
CA ASN A 159 19.97 -0.07 -19.57
C ASN A 159 18.89 0.47 -20.51
N THR A 160 19.06 0.68 -21.81
CA THR A 160 20.07 0.20 -22.75
C THR A 160 20.00 1.15 -23.96
N ARG A 161 21.10 1.82 -24.32
CA ARG A 161 21.31 2.30 -25.69
C ARG A 161 22.28 1.32 -26.34
N HIS A 162 21.75 0.49 -27.22
CA HIS A 162 22.52 -0.12 -28.30
C HIS A 162 21.99 0.49 -29.60
#